data_AF-M2N4Z5-F1
#
_entry.id   AF-M2N4Z5-F1
#
_cell.length_a   1.000
_cell.length_b   1.000
_cell.length_c   1.000
_cell.angle_alpha   90.00
_cell.angle_beta   90.00
_cell.angle_gamma   90.00
#
_symmetry.space_group_name_H-M   'P 1'
#
loop_
_entity.id
_entity.type
_entity.pdbx_description
1 polymer ?
#
loop_
_entity_poly.entity_id
_entity_poly.type
_entity_poly.pdbx_seq_one_letter_code
_entity_poly.pdbx_strand_id
1 'polypeptide(L)'
;MDVHNVSFYPLLLDILTDISEAHFVAVDLELSGVPTKRVRREVGKPSLQERYLETKEAAERYQILQFGFTCVHQDVANNKYILKPYNVDLSPLIQERGLEVERIFSFQSGAVDFLLKVGFDISRPFYHGVPYISRDESREAREMHAKRQDKSAMADIQIKPTETESLAFLDRVRSEINGWLQSSNTAKDDYININPIGAEGGNEDGAASDGLSRFEKRLVHQLVRAEYPDLVSLGKAGFVQVVRFNKEREDKVAADRKRELNERINRQKGFRWVVEALLGSDITRLDLRECARDPVTGEQVFADMDEFSAQFHRAQTLLRGNPRVIVGHNCFLDLVYIYRTFIGQLPDSVEAFQRKLHGLWPTIIDTKYMSTHNCGDISPVSSLEQIAAQLSAESVPKIEVDPQHDKYEAVEAFHEAGYDSFLTAQIAVKLSSKLERE
;
A
#
# COMPACT_ATOMS: atom_id res chain seq x y z
N MET A 1 16.37 14.17 1.71
CA MET A 1 15.17 14.61 2.45
C MET A 1 14.54 13.41 3.16
N ASP A 2 14.25 13.51 4.45
CA ASP A 2 13.52 12.47 5.20
C ASP A 2 12.01 12.67 5.05
N VAL A 3 11.28 11.59 4.74
CA VAL A 3 9.83 11.60 4.57
C VAL A 3 9.20 10.57 5.51
N HIS A 4 8.20 11.01 6.26
CA HIS A 4 7.47 10.19 7.22
C HIS A 4 5.96 10.39 7.07
N ASN A 5 5.15 9.67 7.82
CA ASN A 5 3.68 9.65 7.70
C ASN A 5 3.01 11.03 7.70
N VAL A 6 3.51 11.98 8.50
CA VAL A 6 2.99 13.36 8.57
C VAL A 6 3.41 14.19 7.35
N SER A 7 4.69 14.12 6.94
CA SER A 7 5.22 14.92 5.84
C SER A 7 4.92 14.34 4.45
N PHE A 8 4.54 13.06 4.36
CA PHE A 8 4.40 12.35 3.09
C PHE A 8 3.39 12.99 2.13
N TYR A 9 2.14 13.19 2.55
CA TYR A 9 1.14 13.78 1.66
C TYR A 9 1.42 15.24 1.30
N PRO A 10 1.82 16.12 2.25
CA PRO A 10 2.30 17.47 1.95
C PRO A 10 3.39 17.51 0.88
N LEU A 11 4.35 16.58 0.93
CA LEU A 11 5.47 16.51 -0.01
C LEU A 11 5.16 15.70 -1.28
N LEU A 12 3.99 15.06 -1.38
CA LEU A 12 3.72 14.09 -2.43
C LEU A 12 3.70 14.75 -3.81
N LEU A 13 3.18 15.97 -3.95
CA LEU A 13 3.16 16.67 -5.24
C LEU A 13 4.57 17.01 -5.75
N ASP A 14 5.46 17.39 -4.83
CA ASP A 14 6.86 17.67 -5.15
C ASP A 14 7.60 16.38 -5.52
N ILE A 15 7.41 15.31 -4.74
CA ILE A 15 7.94 13.97 -5.05
C ILE A 15 7.48 13.51 -6.44
N LEU A 16 6.20 13.67 -6.77
CA LEU A 16 5.65 13.30 -8.08
C LEU A 16 6.25 14.15 -9.21
N THR A 17 6.47 15.44 -8.96
CA THR A 17 7.12 16.36 -9.91
C THR A 17 8.54 15.88 -10.18
N ASP A 18 9.32 15.64 -9.13
CA ASP A 18 10.72 15.22 -9.22
C ASP A 18 10.88 13.87 -9.92
N ILE A 19 9.99 12.90 -9.64
CA ILE A 19 9.98 11.63 -10.37
C ILE A 19 9.63 11.84 -11.84
N SER A 20 8.68 12.74 -12.15
CA SER A 20 8.22 12.96 -13.52
C SER A 20 9.28 13.61 -14.41
N GLU A 21 10.14 14.45 -13.83
CA GLU A 21 11.22 15.19 -14.48
C GLU A 21 12.59 14.46 -14.40
N ALA A 22 12.66 13.36 -13.64
CA ALA A 22 13.85 12.55 -13.51
C ALA A 22 14.23 11.88 -14.84
N HIS A 23 15.52 11.94 -15.16
CA HIS A 23 16.15 11.16 -16.21
C HIS A 23 16.19 9.66 -15.84
N PHE A 24 16.53 9.38 -14.58
CA PHE A 24 16.37 8.06 -13.96
C PHE A 24 16.19 8.21 -12.44
N VAL A 25 15.76 7.13 -11.78
CA VAL A 25 15.63 7.08 -10.33
C VAL A 25 16.49 5.95 -9.78
N ALA A 26 17.43 6.28 -8.90
CA ALA A 26 18.20 5.28 -8.16
C ALA A 26 17.42 4.84 -6.92
N VAL A 27 17.46 3.55 -6.56
CA VAL A 27 16.75 3.00 -5.39
C VAL A 27 17.64 2.09 -4.56
N ASP A 28 17.38 2.06 -3.25
CA ASP A 28 17.99 1.14 -2.28
C ASP A 28 17.03 0.93 -1.10
N LEU A 29 17.17 -0.17 -0.34
CA LEU A 29 16.22 -0.56 0.71
C LEU A 29 16.93 -1.05 1.99
N GLU A 30 16.34 -0.72 3.13
CA GLU A 30 16.61 -1.42 4.40
C GLU A 30 15.49 -2.41 4.73
N LEU A 31 15.87 -3.63 5.13
CA LEU A 31 14.96 -4.78 5.20
C LEU A 31 14.91 -5.40 6.61
N SER A 32 13.74 -5.88 7.03
CA SER A 32 13.57 -6.60 8.31
C SER A 32 14.22 -7.99 8.33
N GLY A 33 14.74 -8.44 7.20
CA GLY A 33 15.42 -9.70 6.99
C GLY A 33 15.79 -9.90 5.53
N VAL A 34 16.74 -10.79 5.29
CA VAL A 34 17.32 -11.10 3.97
C VAL A 34 17.31 -12.61 3.73
N PRO A 35 17.55 -13.10 2.51
CA PRO A 35 17.61 -14.52 2.23
C PRO A 35 18.61 -15.24 3.13
N THR A 36 18.14 -16.25 3.87
CA THR A 36 19.03 -17.07 4.68
C THR A 36 19.79 -18.03 3.76
N LYS A 37 21.12 -17.95 3.78
CA LYS A 37 21.97 -18.95 3.12
C LYS A 37 21.75 -20.30 3.81
N ARG A 38 20.93 -21.17 3.22
CA ARG A 38 20.80 -22.55 3.70
C ARG A 38 22.16 -23.24 3.55
N VAL A 39 22.56 -24.02 4.55
CA VAL A 39 23.75 -24.89 4.44
C VAL A 39 23.47 -25.89 3.32
N ARG A 40 24.03 -25.64 2.14
CA ARG A 40 23.89 -26.52 0.99
C ARG A 40 24.70 -27.79 1.23
N ARG A 41 24.04 -28.93 1.11
CA ARG A 41 24.71 -30.24 1.10
C ARG A 41 25.29 -30.57 -0.29
N GLU A 42 24.80 -29.90 -1.33
CA GLU A 42 25.21 -30.11 -2.71
C GLU A 42 26.38 -29.21 -3.10
N VAL A 43 27.29 -29.78 -3.90
CA VAL A 43 28.50 -29.11 -4.41
C VAL A 43 28.16 -28.30 -5.66
N GLY A 44 28.36 -26.99 -5.63
CA GLY A 44 28.18 -26.13 -6.80
C GLY A 44 27.62 -24.74 -6.48
N LYS A 45 27.60 -23.86 -7.49
CA LYS A 45 26.92 -22.55 -7.40
C LYS A 45 25.40 -22.74 -7.56
N PRO A 46 24.57 -21.95 -6.86
CA PRO A 46 23.12 -21.97 -7.03
C PRO A 46 22.70 -21.69 -8.46
N SER A 47 21.65 -22.37 -8.93
CA SER A 47 20.96 -21.96 -10.16
C SER A 47 20.25 -20.61 -9.96
N LEU A 48 19.93 -19.90 -11.05
CA LEU A 48 19.19 -18.63 -10.99
C LEU A 48 17.81 -18.83 -10.34
N GLN A 49 17.14 -19.94 -10.69
CA GLN A 49 15.85 -20.31 -10.13
C GLN A 49 15.94 -20.53 -8.61
N GLU A 50 16.96 -21.23 -8.12
CA GLU A 50 17.16 -21.42 -6.68
C GLU A 50 17.40 -20.09 -5.95
N ARG A 51 18.27 -19.23 -6.50
CA ARG A 51 18.55 -17.92 -5.93
C ARG A 51 17.28 -17.06 -5.88
N TYR A 52 16.47 -17.12 -6.94
CA TYR A 52 15.18 -16.45 -6.96
C TYR A 52 14.24 -17.00 -5.89
N LEU A 53 14.12 -18.32 -5.72
CA LEU A 53 13.25 -18.91 -4.70
C LEU A 53 13.69 -18.56 -3.27
N GLU A 54 15.01 -18.54 -3.00
CA GLU A 54 15.55 -18.07 -1.72
C GLU A 54 15.20 -16.59 -1.47
N THR A 55 15.23 -15.77 -2.52
CA THR A 55 14.87 -14.34 -2.46
C THR A 55 13.37 -14.14 -2.29
N LYS A 56 12.57 -14.92 -3.01
CA LYS A 56 11.10 -14.96 -2.93
C LYS A 56 10.65 -15.31 -1.51
N GLU A 57 11.20 -16.39 -0.93
CA GLU A 57 10.88 -16.80 0.44
C GLU A 57 11.15 -15.68 1.46
N ALA A 58 12.26 -14.96 1.28
CA ALA A 58 12.62 -13.84 2.14
C ALA A 58 11.64 -12.66 1.98
N ALA A 59 11.35 -12.23 0.75
CA ALA A 59 10.42 -11.14 0.46
C ALA A 59 8.98 -11.44 0.92
N GLU A 60 8.58 -12.71 0.95
CA GLU A 60 7.27 -13.13 1.48
C GLU A 60 7.18 -13.12 3.00
N ARG A 61 8.32 -13.13 3.71
CA ARG A 61 8.40 -13.20 5.18
C ARG A 61 8.78 -11.86 5.83
N TYR A 62 9.69 -11.14 5.21
CA TYR A 62 10.29 -9.91 5.71
C TYR A 62 9.73 -8.68 4.99
N GLN A 63 9.92 -7.49 5.55
CA GLN A 63 9.34 -6.24 5.04
C GLN A 63 10.43 -5.23 4.73
N ILE A 64 10.10 -4.29 3.85
CA ILE A 64 10.87 -3.07 3.66
C ILE A 64 10.59 -2.16 4.86
N LEU A 65 11.65 -1.74 5.55
CA LEU A 65 11.58 -0.82 6.69
C LEU A 65 11.88 0.62 6.27
N GLN A 66 12.79 0.78 5.32
CA GLN A 66 13.15 2.07 4.74
C GLN A 66 13.33 1.93 3.24
N PHE A 67 12.85 2.93 2.50
CA PHE A 67 12.97 3.01 1.05
C PHE A 67 13.72 4.29 0.69
N GLY A 68 14.90 4.13 0.12
CA GLY A 68 15.69 5.20 -0.44
C GLY A 68 15.43 5.34 -1.93
N PHE A 69 15.21 6.57 -2.38
CA PHE A 69 15.25 6.84 -3.81
C PHE A 69 15.84 8.21 -4.11
N THR A 70 16.62 8.30 -5.18
CA THR A 70 17.22 9.54 -5.64
C THR A 70 16.77 9.83 -7.06
N CYS A 71 16.02 10.92 -7.23
CA CYS A 71 15.65 11.42 -8.54
C CYS A 71 16.85 12.16 -9.15
N VAL A 72 17.25 11.77 -10.36
CA VAL A 72 18.37 12.39 -11.06
C VAL A 72 17.82 13.17 -12.24
N HIS A 73 17.90 14.49 -12.19
CA HIS A 73 17.56 15.37 -13.30
C HIS A 73 18.82 15.69 -14.12
N GLN A 74 18.71 15.66 -15.45
CA GLN A 74 19.79 16.03 -16.36
C GLN A 74 19.55 17.45 -16.88
N ASP A 75 20.35 18.40 -16.38
CA ASP A 75 20.36 19.78 -16.88
C ASP A 75 21.32 19.87 -18.06
N VAL A 76 20.77 19.62 -19.24
CA VAL A 76 21.52 19.64 -20.52
C VAL A 76 22.09 21.03 -20.81
N ALA A 77 21.41 22.10 -20.41
CA ALA A 77 21.83 23.47 -20.70
C ALA A 77 23.10 23.87 -19.93
N ASN A 78 23.21 23.42 -18.67
CA ASN A 78 24.37 23.70 -17.82
C ASN A 78 25.36 22.51 -17.72
N ASN A 79 25.14 21.45 -18.51
CA ASN A 79 25.96 20.24 -18.55
C ASN A 79 26.23 19.64 -17.16
N LYS A 80 25.15 19.46 -16.37
CA LYS A 80 25.22 18.93 -15.00
C LYS A 80 24.06 18.00 -14.70
N TYR A 81 24.21 17.21 -13.65
CA TYR A 81 23.13 16.41 -13.07
C TYR A 81 22.77 16.97 -11.70
N ILE A 82 21.47 17.05 -11.42
CA ILE A 82 20.92 17.50 -10.14
C ILE A 82 20.30 16.29 -9.44
N LEU A 83 20.76 15.99 -8.23
CA LEU A 83 20.32 14.86 -7.42
C LEU A 83 19.36 15.33 -6.33
N LYS A 84 18.22 14.63 -6.21
CA LYS A 84 17.22 14.84 -5.17
C LYS A 84 16.98 13.54 -4.40
N PRO A 85 17.81 13.27 -3.37
CA PRO A 85 17.66 12.08 -2.55
C PRO A 85 16.50 12.18 -1.56
N TYR A 86 15.79 11.08 -1.40
CA TYR A 86 14.72 10.86 -0.44
C TYR A 86 14.97 9.61 0.37
N ASN A 87 14.58 9.66 1.64
CA ASN A 87 14.64 8.56 2.57
C ASN A 87 13.28 8.41 3.26
N VAL A 88 12.63 7.27 3.09
CA VAL A 88 11.25 7.08 3.55
C VAL A 88 11.16 5.87 4.46
N ASP A 89 10.81 6.09 5.71
CA ASP A 89 10.46 4.99 6.61
C ASP A 89 9.10 4.42 6.19
N LEU A 90 8.97 3.11 6.06
CA LEU A 90 7.75 2.45 5.61
C LEU A 90 7.06 1.69 6.73
N SER A 91 5.75 1.86 6.86
CA SER A 91 4.96 1.14 7.85
C SER A 91 4.27 -0.08 7.25
N PRO A 92 4.61 -1.31 7.70
CA PRO A 92 3.87 -2.50 7.31
C PRO A 92 2.50 -2.60 8.02
N LEU A 93 2.09 -1.60 8.80
CA LEU A 93 0.82 -1.63 9.51
C LEU A 93 -0.35 -1.21 8.62
N ILE A 94 -1.45 -1.97 8.68
CA ILE A 94 -2.74 -1.57 8.10
C ILE A 94 -3.49 -0.75 9.15
N GLN A 95 -3.57 0.56 8.93
CA GLN A 95 -4.16 1.51 9.88
C GLN A 95 -5.67 1.70 9.61
N GLU A 96 -6.08 1.58 8.35
CA GLU A 96 -7.47 1.76 7.93
C GLU A 96 -8.37 0.58 8.33
N ARG A 97 -9.29 0.83 9.26
CA ARG A 97 -10.28 -0.16 9.71
C ARG A 97 -11.28 -0.50 8.59
N GLY A 98 -11.67 -1.77 8.52
CA GLY A 98 -12.68 -2.24 7.58
C GLY A 98 -12.17 -2.49 6.15
N LEU A 99 -10.85 -2.55 5.95
CA LEU A 99 -10.25 -3.14 4.75
C LEU A 99 -10.21 -4.67 4.81
N GLU A 100 -10.20 -5.24 6.02
CA GLU A 100 -10.24 -6.69 6.26
C GLU A 100 -9.05 -7.45 5.65
N VAL A 101 -7.95 -6.74 5.43
CA VAL A 101 -6.66 -7.29 5.03
C VAL A 101 -5.83 -7.47 6.28
N GLU A 102 -5.26 -8.66 6.45
CA GLU A 102 -4.34 -8.97 7.55
C GLU A 102 -2.93 -9.21 6.99
N ARG A 103 -1.94 -8.51 7.57
CA ARG A 103 -0.53 -8.67 7.20
C ARG A 103 0.23 -9.32 8.33
N ILE A 104 0.77 -10.50 8.06
CA ILE A 104 1.70 -11.20 8.96
C ILE A 104 3.10 -11.02 8.40
N PHE A 105 4.03 -10.56 9.25
CA PHE A 105 5.42 -10.37 8.88
C PHE A 105 6.35 -10.78 10.02
N SER A 106 7.64 -10.90 9.73
CA SER A 106 8.65 -11.30 10.70
C SER A 106 9.91 -10.44 10.61
N PHE A 107 10.78 -10.62 11.59
CA PHE A 107 12.12 -10.07 11.62
C PHE A 107 13.15 -11.20 11.67
N GLN A 108 14.27 -11.01 10.98
CA GLN A 108 15.43 -11.88 11.11
C GLN A 108 16.37 -11.31 12.18
N SER A 109 16.75 -12.13 13.16
CA SER A 109 17.60 -11.69 14.28
C SER A 109 18.92 -11.05 13.82
N GLY A 110 19.58 -11.64 12.83
CA GLY A 110 20.84 -11.10 12.28
C GLY A 110 20.68 -9.75 11.56
N ALA A 111 19.56 -9.54 10.85
CA ALA A 111 19.27 -8.26 10.21
C ALA A 111 18.97 -7.18 11.25
N VAL A 112 18.21 -7.53 12.29
CA VAL A 112 17.93 -6.64 13.44
C VAL A 112 19.22 -6.24 14.15
N ASP A 113 20.09 -7.20 14.48
CA ASP A 113 21.39 -6.91 15.12
C ASP A 113 22.27 -5.99 14.27
N PHE A 114 22.29 -6.20 12.95
CA PHE A 114 23.01 -5.33 12.02
C PHE A 114 22.43 -3.91 11.98
N LEU A 115 21.12 -3.77 11.78
CA LEU A 115 20.43 -2.48 11.72
C LEU A 115 20.64 -1.66 13.01
N LEU A 116 20.54 -2.30 14.18
CA LEU A 116 20.79 -1.62 15.46
C LEU A 116 22.24 -1.14 15.59
N LYS A 117 23.22 -1.89 15.06
CA LYS A 117 24.64 -1.50 15.10
C LYS A 117 24.95 -0.29 14.23
N VAL A 118 24.24 -0.13 13.10
CA VAL A 118 24.38 1.04 12.22
C VAL A 118 23.50 2.22 12.67
N GLY A 119 22.80 2.09 13.81
CA GLY A 119 22.02 3.16 14.41
C GLY A 119 20.58 3.28 13.91
N PHE A 120 20.07 2.29 13.18
CA PHE A 120 18.68 2.27 12.72
C PHE A 120 17.71 2.15 13.91
N ASP A 121 16.72 3.04 13.95
CA ASP A 121 15.65 2.98 14.95
C ASP A 121 14.49 2.09 14.46
N ILE A 122 14.44 0.87 14.98
CA ILE A 122 13.40 -0.13 14.64
C ILE A 122 11.98 0.35 14.96
N SER A 123 11.82 1.32 15.86
CA SER A 123 10.50 1.86 16.20
C SER A 123 9.95 2.82 15.14
N ARG A 124 10.82 3.49 14.36
CA ARG A 124 10.43 4.51 13.37
C ARG A 124 9.44 4.01 12.32
N PRO A 125 9.64 2.85 11.65
CA PRO A 125 8.65 2.27 10.73
C PRO A 125 7.23 2.14 11.31
N PHE A 126 7.10 1.97 12.63
CA PHE A 126 5.80 1.72 13.27
C PHE A 126 5.11 2.99 13.76
N TYR A 127 5.87 3.97 14.27
CA TYR A 127 5.31 5.23 14.77
C TYR A 127 5.23 6.33 13.70
N HIS A 128 6.18 6.35 12.79
CA HIS A 128 6.38 7.42 11.81
C HIS A 128 6.40 6.93 10.36
N GLY A 129 6.40 5.62 10.12
CA GLY A 129 6.47 5.08 8.76
C GLY A 129 5.25 5.43 7.90
N VAL A 130 5.49 5.71 6.63
CA VAL A 130 4.45 5.93 5.62
C VAL A 130 3.72 4.61 5.36
N PRO A 131 2.38 4.57 5.46
CA PRO A 131 1.63 3.34 5.22
C PRO A 131 1.68 2.94 3.75
N TYR A 132 1.37 1.67 3.48
CA TYR A 132 1.11 1.19 2.13
C TYR A 132 0.09 0.05 2.12
N ILE A 133 -0.47 -0.18 0.94
CA ILE A 133 -1.23 -1.38 0.61
C ILE A 133 -0.93 -1.76 -0.85
N SER A 134 -0.59 -3.02 -1.09
CA SER A 134 -0.28 -3.56 -2.42
C SER A 134 -1.50 -3.56 -3.35
N ARG A 135 -1.28 -3.70 -4.67
CA ARG A 135 -2.39 -3.88 -5.63
C ARG A 135 -3.22 -5.12 -5.29
N ASP A 136 -2.57 -6.21 -4.89
CA ASP A 136 -3.23 -7.45 -4.47
C ASP A 136 -4.09 -7.27 -3.21
N GLU A 137 -3.54 -6.69 -2.14
CA GLU A 137 -4.31 -6.43 -0.91
C GLU A 137 -5.48 -5.46 -1.18
N SER A 138 -5.29 -4.47 -2.06
CA SER A 138 -6.38 -3.58 -2.48
C SER A 138 -7.46 -4.30 -3.31
N ARG A 139 -7.10 -5.36 -4.03
CA ARG A 139 -8.06 -6.22 -4.74
C ARG A 139 -8.79 -7.11 -3.75
N GLU A 140 -8.06 -7.74 -2.83
CA GLU A 140 -8.62 -8.57 -1.76
C GLU A 140 -9.63 -7.81 -0.92
N ALA A 141 -9.31 -6.58 -0.50
CA ALA A 141 -10.25 -5.73 0.24
C ALA A 141 -11.56 -5.49 -0.53
N ARG A 142 -11.50 -5.32 -1.86
CA ARG A 142 -12.69 -5.16 -2.72
C ARG A 142 -13.47 -6.45 -2.88
N GLU A 143 -12.78 -7.58 -3.05
CA GLU A 143 -13.40 -8.89 -3.16
C GLU A 143 -14.10 -9.30 -1.85
N MET A 144 -13.45 -9.08 -0.72
CA MET A 144 -14.02 -9.35 0.61
C MET A 144 -15.23 -8.46 0.88
N HIS A 145 -15.14 -7.17 0.54
CA HIS A 145 -16.29 -6.27 0.63
C HIS A 145 -17.44 -6.75 -0.25
N ALA A 146 -17.18 -7.15 -1.50
CA ALA A 146 -18.22 -7.65 -2.42
C ALA A 146 -18.87 -8.94 -1.87
N LYS A 147 -18.08 -9.90 -1.38
CA LYS A 147 -18.58 -11.13 -0.74
C LYS A 147 -19.48 -10.84 0.46
N ARG A 148 -19.18 -9.80 1.25
CA ARG A 148 -20.03 -9.38 2.38
C ARG A 148 -21.33 -8.70 1.96
N GLN A 149 -21.33 -8.02 0.81
CA GLN A 149 -22.56 -7.42 0.26
C GLN A 149 -23.48 -8.46 -0.37
N ASP A 150 -22.91 -9.57 -0.85
CA ASP A 150 -23.69 -10.70 -1.33
C ASP A 150 -24.37 -11.45 -0.18
N LYS A 151 -25.53 -10.92 0.23
CA LYS A 151 -26.39 -11.55 1.25
C LYS A 151 -26.90 -12.92 0.83
N SER A 152 -26.81 -13.33 -0.44
CA SER A 152 -27.22 -14.67 -0.90
C SER A 152 -26.17 -15.73 -0.61
N ALA A 153 -24.91 -15.34 -0.47
CA ALA A 153 -23.78 -16.25 -0.17
C ALA A 153 -23.68 -16.65 1.30
N MET A 154 -24.44 -16.02 2.22
CA MET A 154 -24.43 -16.38 3.63
C MET A 154 -25.27 -17.63 3.89
N ALA A 155 -24.62 -18.68 4.40
CA ALA A 155 -25.27 -19.92 4.80
C ALA A 155 -26.37 -19.69 5.86
N ASP A 156 -27.53 -20.26 5.60
CA ASP A 156 -28.71 -20.22 6.47
C ASP A 156 -28.45 -20.96 7.77
N ILE A 157 -28.84 -20.34 8.88
CA ILE A 157 -28.92 -21.03 10.16
C ILE A 157 -30.04 -22.06 10.04
N GLN A 158 -29.66 -23.33 10.22
CA GLN A 158 -30.59 -24.45 10.29
C GLN A 158 -31.11 -24.54 11.73
N ILE A 159 -32.36 -24.12 11.93
CA ILE A 159 -33.03 -24.21 13.23
C ILE A 159 -33.61 -25.61 13.36
N LYS A 160 -33.21 -26.32 14.42
CA LYS A 160 -33.78 -27.65 14.70
C LYS A 160 -35.21 -27.52 15.23
N PRO A 161 -36.10 -28.51 14.99
CA PRO A 161 -37.45 -28.50 15.56
C PRO A 161 -37.50 -28.43 17.09
N THR A 162 -36.40 -28.76 17.77
CA THR A 162 -36.24 -28.68 19.23
C THR A 162 -35.94 -27.27 19.75
N GLU A 163 -35.60 -26.31 18.88
CA GLU A 163 -35.26 -24.93 19.25
C GLU A 163 -36.53 -24.07 19.29
N THR A 164 -37.41 -24.37 20.25
CA THR A 164 -38.74 -23.77 20.38
C THR A 164 -38.72 -22.25 20.54
N GLU A 165 -37.74 -21.70 21.24
CA GLU A 165 -37.58 -20.24 21.42
C GLU A 165 -37.25 -19.52 20.12
N SER A 166 -36.31 -20.06 19.32
CA SER A 166 -35.94 -19.52 18.01
C SER A 166 -37.13 -19.57 17.03
N LEU A 167 -37.90 -20.66 17.06
CA LEU A 167 -39.11 -20.81 16.24
C LEU A 167 -40.19 -19.81 16.65
N ALA A 168 -40.46 -19.68 17.95
CA ALA A 168 -41.43 -18.71 18.47
C ALA A 168 -41.02 -17.26 18.14
N PHE A 169 -39.72 -16.95 18.22
CA PHE A 169 -39.19 -15.65 17.79
C PHE A 169 -39.46 -15.39 16.31
N LEU A 170 -39.17 -16.35 15.42
CA LEU A 170 -39.44 -16.20 13.99
C LEU A 170 -40.94 -16.04 13.68
N ASP A 171 -41.82 -16.80 14.35
CA ASP A 171 -43.27 -16.69 14.18
C ASP A 171 -43.81 -15.33 14.61
N ARG A 172 -43.27 -14.77 15.69
CA ARG A 172 -43.55 -13.39 16.11
C ARG A 172 -43.13 -12.40 15.04
N VAL A 173 -41.90 -12.49 14.54
CA VAL A 173 -41.37 -11.58 13.50
C VAL A 173 -42.21 -11.68 12.22
N ARG A 174 -42.62 -12.88 11.80
CA ARG A 174 -43.56 -13.05 10.66
C ARG A 174 -44.87 -12.33 10.91
N SER A 175 -45.43 -12.49 12.11
CA SER A 175 -46.71 -11.88 12.48
C SER A 175 -46.63 -10.35 12.47
N GLU A 176 -45.56 -9.77 13.01
CA GLU A 176 -45.28 -8.33 13.00
C GLU A 176 -45.18 -7.80 11.56
N ILE A 177 -44.38 -8.45 10.69
CA ILE A 177 -44.21 -8.04 9.28
C ILE A 177 -45.53 -8.15 8.52
N ASN A 178 -46.26 -9.25 8.67
CA ASN A 178 -47.54 -9.46 7.99
C ASN A 178 -48.61 -8.46 8.45
N GLY A 179 -48.65 -8.14 9.75
CA GLY A 179 -49.54 -7.12 10.30
C GLY A 179 -49.25 -5.73 9.75
N TRP A 180 -47.97 -5.36 9.61
CA TRP A 180 -47.57 -4.11 8.96
C TRP A 180 -47.96 -4.07 7.48
N LEU A 181 -47.73 -5.15 6.73
CA LEU A 181 -48.12 -5.22 5.32
C LEU A 181 -49.64 -5.04 5.12
N GLN A 182 -50.46 -5.64 5.99
CA GLN A 182 -51.92 -5.53 5.95
C GLN A 182 -52.45 -4.14 6.36
N SER A 183 -51.79 -3.49 7.33
CA SER A 183 -52.17 -2.15 7.82
C SER A 183 -51.61 -0.99 6.97
N SER A 184 -50.73 -1.29 6.01
CA SER A 184 -50.04 -0.30 5.17
C SER A 184 -50.93 0.54 4.25
N ASN A 185 -52.22 0.21 4.08
CA ASN A 185 -53.19 1.11 3.44
C ASN A 185 -53.60 2.30 4.33
N THR A 186 -53.22 2.30 5.61
CA THR A 186 -53.61 3.30 6.62
C THR A 186 -52.45 3.85 7.46
N ALA A 187 -51.28 3.20 7.45
CA ALA A 187 -50.13 3.56 8.29
C ALA A 187 -49.25 4.64 7.63
N LYS A 188 -48.74 5.58 8.45
CA LYS A 188 -47.91 6.73 8.04
C LYS A 188 -46.45 6.38 7.69
N ASP A 189 -45.96 5.22 8.09
CA ASP A 189 -44.54 4.90 8.07
C ASP A 189 -44.20 3.77 7.07
N ASP A 190 -43.22 4.02 6.20
CA ASP A 190 -42.71 3.11 5.15
C ASP A 190 -41.84 1.95 5.69
N TYR A 191 -41.86 1.69 7.00
CA TYR A 191 -41.00 0.71 7.67
C TYR A 191 -41.64 0.10 8.91
N ILE A 192 -41.08 -1.02 9.37
CA ILE A 192 -41.35 -1.62 10.70
C ILE A 192 -40.03 -1.90 11.43
N ASN A 193 -39.99 -1.67 12.74
CA ASN A 193 -38.84 -2.00 13.58
C ASN A 193 -39.14 -3.30 14.35
N ILE A 194 -38.33 -4.33 14.12
CA ILE A 194 -38.34 -5.57 14.88
C ILE A 194 -37.48 -5.39 16.13
N ASN A 195 -38.15 -5.28 17.27
CA ASN A 195 -37.55 -4.99 18.58
C ASN A 195 -37.36 -6.27 19.43
N PRO A 196 -36.51 -6.22 20.48
CA PRO A 196 -36.46 -7.28 21.48
C PRO A 196 -37.80 -7.45 22.20
N ILE A 197 -38.01 -8.64 22.76
CA ILE A 197 -39.23 -8.96 23.51
C ILE A 197 -39.32 -8.04 24.74
N GLY A 198 -40.44 -7.32 24.88
CA GLY A 198 -40.71 -6.42 26.02
C GLY A 198 -40.49 -4.92 25.77
N ALA A 199 -40.13 -4.50 24.54
CA ALA A 199 -39.90 -3.09 24.20
C ALA A 199 -41.16 -2.26 23.89
N GLU A 200 -42.35 -2.88 23.85
CA GLU A 200 -43.60 -2.21 23.45
C GLU A 200 -44.28 -1.39 24.57
N GLY A 201 -43.74 -1.43 25.80
CA GLY A 201 -44.14 -0.55 26.89
C GLY A 201 -43.04 0.47 27.17
N GLY A 202 -43.31 1.77 26.98
CA GLY A 202 -42.38 2.82 27.39
C GLY A 202 -42.10 2.71 28.88
N ASN A 203 -40.91 2.24 29.26
CA ASN A 203 -40.47 2.24 30.65
C ASN A 203 -39.86 3.61 30.98
N GLU A 204 -40.47 4.29 31.95
CA GLU A 204 -39.96 5.50 32.61
C GLU A 204 -38.79 5.23 33.56
N ASP A 205 -38.31 3.99 33.68
CA ASP A 205 -37.16 3.64 34.54
C ASP A 205 -35.97 3.13 33.72
N GLY A 206 -34.87 3.90 33.79
CA GLY A 206 -33.65 3.79 32.98
C GLY A 206 -32.77 2.55 33.20
N ALA A 207 -33.31 1.36 32.96
CA ALA A 207 -32.52 0.15 32.73
C ALA A 207 -32.49 -0.17 31.22
N ALA A 208 -31.34 0.04 30.59
CA ALA A 208 -31.14 -0.14 29.15
C ALA A 208 -31.56 -1.55 28.70
N SER A 209 -32.55 -1.64 27.81
CA SER A 209 -32.86 -2.86 27.06
C SER A 209 -31.65 -3.24 26.22
N ASP A 210 -31.01 -4.37 26.55
CA ASP A 210 -30.03 -5.01 25.69
C ASP A 210 -30.79 -5.45 24.44
N GLY A 211 -30.60 -4.73 23.33
CA GLY A 211 -31.37 -4.98 22.12
C GLY A 211 -31.09 -6.34 21.49
N LEU A 212 -31.72 -6.64 20.35
CA LEU A 212 -31.61 -7.93 19.67
C LEU A 212 -30.16 -8.42 19.58
N SER A 213 -29.96 -9.67 20.03
CA SER A 213 -28.68 -10.37 19.95
C SER A 213 -28.20 -10.53 18.50
N ARG A 214 -26.91 -10.79 18.30
CA ARG A 214 -26.36 -11.05 16.96
C ARG A 214 -27.04 -12.25 16.28
N PHE A 215 -27.45 -13.25 17.07
CA PHE A 215 -28.16 -14.43 16.59
C PHE A 215 -29.57 -14.07 16.11
N GLU A 216 -30.37 -13.38 16.94
CA GLU A 216 -31.72 -12.94 16.58
C GLU A 216 -31.73 -12.01 15.38
N LYS A 217 -30.81 -11.02 15.32
CA LYS A 217 -30.67 -10.16 14.14
C LYS A 217 -30.42 -10.96 12.87
N ARG A 218 -29.57 -11.99 12.95
CA ARG A 218 -29.28 -12.88 11.81
C ARG A 218 -30.52 -13.68 11.40
N LEU A 219 -31.32 -14.16 12.35
CA LEU A 219 -32.59 -14.82 12.07
C LEU A 219 -33.58 -13.89 11.35
N VAL A 220 -33.73 -12.63 11.80
CA VAL A 220 -34.58 -11.64 11.10
C VAL A 220 -34.10 -11.40 9.68
N HIS A 221 -32.78 -11.20 9.47
CA HIS A 221 -32.22 -11.01 8.13
C HIS A 221 -32.48 -12.21 7.21
N GLN A 222 -32.30 -13.43 7.73
CA GLN A 222 -32.56 -14.68 7.00
C GLN A 222 -34.04 -14.82 6.63
N LEU A 223 -34.94 -14.59 7.59
CA LEU A 223 -36.39 -14.67 7.39
C LEU A 223 -36.86 -13.70 6.29
N VAL A 224 -36.47 -12.42 6.40
CA VAL A 224 -36.85 -11.40 5.41
C VAL A 224 -36.33 -11.76 4.02
N ARG A 225 -35.07 -12.20 3.93
CA ARG A 225 -34.46 -12.61 2.65
C ARG A 225 -35.16 -13.83 2.03
N ALA A 226 -35.63 -14.78 2.84
CA ALA A 226 -36.21 -16.04 2.37
C ALA A 226 -37.71 -15.94 2.03
N GLU A 227 -38.48 -15.25 2.87
CA GLU A 227 -39.95 -15.25 2.79
C GLU A 227 -40.53 -13.95 2.20
N TYR A 228 -39.75 -12.86 2.13
CA TYR A 228 -40.24 -11.52 1.77
C TYR A 228 -39.40 -10.85 0.67
N PRO A 229 -39.54 -11.24 -0.61
CA PRO A 229 -38.68 -10.77 -1.71
C PRO A 229 -38.79 -9.26 -1.99
N ASP A 230 -39.93 -8.64 -1.68
CA ASP A 230 -40.16 -7.21 -1.87
C ASP A 230 -39.70 -6.34 -0.68
N LEU A 231 -39.07 -6.96 0.34
CA LEU A 231 -38.60 -6.28 1.54
C LEU A 231 -37.09 -6.37 1.71
N VAL A 232 -36.53 -5.39 2.42
CA VAL A 232 -35.12 -5.36 2.81
C VAL A 232 -35.02 -5.18 4.31
N SER A 233 -34.15 -5.95 4.95
CA SER A 233 -33.81 -5.81 6.36
C SER A 233 -32.49 -5.03 6.56
N LEU A 234 -32.54 -4.05 7.46
CA LEU A 234 -31.45 -3.13 7.82
C LEU A 234 -31.13 -3.29 9.30
N GLY A 235 -29.92 -3.75 9.63
CA GLY A 235 -29.48 -3.86 11.01
C GLY A 235 -29.29 -2.49 11.65
N LYS A 236 -29.83 -2.29 12.85
CA LYS A 236 -29.65 -1.08 13.68
C LYS A 236 -29.05 -1.43 15.03
N ALA A 237 -28.61 -0.43 15.79
CA ALA A 237 -28.21 -0.63 17.17
C ALA A 237 -29.43 -1.14 17.95
N GLY A 238 -29.34 -2.33 18.54
CA GLY A 238 -30.41 -2.95 19.31
C GLY A 238 -31.67 -3.48 18.57
N PHE A 239 -31.88 -3.21 17.29
CA PHE A 239 -33.07 -3.72 16.57
C PHE A 239 -32.77 -3.99 15.08
N VAL A 240 -33.74 -4.54 14.33
CA VAL A 240 -33.69 -4.66 12.87
C VAL A 240 -34.86 -3.91 12.27
N GLN A 241 -34.59 -3.01 11.34
CA GLN A 241 -35.63 -2.30 10.60
C GLN A 241 -35.91 -3.02 9.28
N VAL A 242 -37.17 -3.28 8.97
CA VAL A 242 -37.62 -3.85 7.71
C VAL A 242 -38.33 -2.77 6.92
N VAL A 243 -37.95 -2.63 5.66
CA VAL A 243 -38.42 -1.60 4.74
C VAL A 243 -38.81 -2.22 3.41
N ARG A 244 -39.63 -1.51 2.62
CA ARG A 244 -39.88 -1.92 1.23
C ARG A 244 -38.60 -1.85 0.40
N PHE A 245 -38.43 -2.80 -0.51
CA PHE A 245 -37.36 -2.78 -1.50
C PHE A 245 -37.53 -1.59 -2.43
N ASN A 246 -36.47 -0.81 -2.60
CA ASN A 246 -36.41 0.28 -3.55
C ASN A 246 -35.07 0.19 -4.27
N LYS A 247 -35.12 -0.16 -5.56
CA LYS A 247 -33.92 -0.39 -6.37
C LYS A 247 -32.97 0.81 -6.37
N GLU A 248 -33.49 2.02 -6.58
CA GLU A 248 -32.66 3.23 -6.62
C GLU A 248 -31.96 3.50 -5.29
N ARG A 249 -32.66 3.28 -4.16
CA ARG A 249 -32.07 3.41 -2.83
C ARG A 249 -30.97 2.38 -2.60
N GLU A 250 -31.23 1.10 -2.91
CA GLU A 250 -30.25 0.04 -2.71
C GLU A 250 -29.02 0.23 -3.61
N ASP A 251 -29.21 0.62 -4.88
CA ASP A 251 -28.12 0.94 -5.81
C ASP A 251 -27.27 2.10 -5.29
N LYS A 252 -27.91 3.16 -4.77
CA LYS A 252 -27.21 4.30 -4.16
C LYS A 252 -26.41 3.89 -2.92
N VAL A 253 -27.01 3.12 -2.02
CA VAL A 253 -26.33 2.62 -0.80
C VAL A 253 -25.14 1.73 -1.17
N ALA A 254 -25.28 0.86 -2.18
CA ALA A 254 -24.18 0.03 -2.66
C ALA A 254 -23.05 0.88 -3.27
N ALA A 255 -23.39 1.90 -4.05
CA ALA A 255 -22.43 2.84 -4.62
C ALA A 255 -21.68 3.63 -3.53
N ASP A 256 -22.40 4.13 -2.52
CA ASP A 256 -21.82 4.86 -1.39
C ASP A 256 -20.84 3.99 -0.59
N ARG A 257 -21.21 2.73 -0.29
CA ARG A 257 -20.32 1.76 0.39
C ARG A 257 -19.07 1.47 -0.43
N LYS A 258 -19.21 1.29 -1.75
CA LYS A 258 -18.08 1.07 -2.66
C LYS A 258 -17.17 2.30 -2.71
N ARG A 259 -17.74 3.51 -2.69
CA ARG A 259 -16.97 4.77 -2.64
C ARG A 259 -16.18 4.85 -1.34
N GLU A 260 -16.83 4.65 -0.19
CA GLU A 260 -16.19 4.68 1.13
C GLU A 260 -15.05 3.66 1.26
N LEU A 261 -15.24 2.43 0.74
CA LEU A 261 -14.16 1.45 0.68
C LEU A 261 -12.96 1.95 -0.15
N ASN A 262 -13.22 2.53 -1.33
CA ASN A 262 -12.13 3.03 -2.17
C ASN A 262 -11.41 4.22 -1.53
N GLU A 263 -12.11 5.09 -0.80
CA GLU A 263 -11.52 6.16 -0.01
C GLU A 263 -10.60 5.60 1.08
N ARG A 264 -11.04 4.57 1.83
CA ARG A 264 -10.18 3.85 2.80
C ARG A 264 -8.95 3.23 2.13
N ILE A 265 -9.11 2.56 1.00
CA ILE A 265 -7.99 2.00 0.23
C ILE A 265 -7.03 3.10 -0.21
N ASN A 266 -7.54 4.26 -0.62
CA ASN A 266 -6.72 5.40 -1.04
C ASN A 266 -5.95 6.02 0.13
N ARG A 267 -6.55 6.14 1.32
CA ARG A 267 -5.82 6.61 2.51
C ARG A 267 -4.70 5.66 2.93
N GLN A 268 -4.96 4.34 2.91
CA GLN A 268 -3.95 3.31 3.18
C GLN A 268 -2.90 3.18 2.05
N LYS A 269 -3.17 3.72 0.86
CA LYS A 269 -2.29 3.58 -0.31
C LYS A 269 -0.89 4.11 -0.05
N GLY A 270 -0.79 5.27 0.60
CA GLY A 270 0.45 5.91 1.03
C GLY A 270 1.59 5.76 0.02
N PHE A 271 2.71 5.14 0.41
CA PHE A 271 3.91 5.06 -0.42
C PHE A 271 3.70 4.33 -1.76
N ARG A 272 2.66 3.50 -1.91
CA ARG A 272 2.34 2.92 -3.22
C ARG A 272 2.09 4.02 -4.27
N TRP A 273 1.65 5.23 -3.92
CA TRP A 273 1.54 6.34 -4.89
C TRP A 273 2.88 6.64 -5.59
N VAL A 274 3.98 6.64 -4.85
CA VAL A 274 5.35 6.83 -5.40
C VAL A 274 5.70 5.68 -6.33
N VAL A 275 5.42 4.44 -5.92
CA VAL A 275 5.67 3.27 -6.77
C VAL A 275 4.83 3.29 -8.05
N GLU A 276 3.57 3.70 -7.98
CA GLU A 276 2.72 3.87 -9.16
C GLU A 276 3.26 4.96 -10.10
N ALA A 277 3.84 6.04 -9.57
CA ALA A 277 4.52 7.05 -10.37
C ALA A 277 5.78 6.49 -11.05
N LEU A 278 6.63 5.75 -10.33
CA LEU A 278 7.80 5.08 -10.90
C LEU A 278 7.44 4.10 -12.02
N LEU A 279 6.25 3.50 -11.93
CA LEU A 279 5.69 2.59 -12.94
C LEU A 279 5.01 3.29 -14.12
N GLY A 280 4.89 4.63 -14.08
CA GLY A 280 4.15 5.39 -15.09
C GLY A 280 2.65 5.08 -15.12
N SER A 281 2.10 4.58 -14.00
CA SER A 281 0.69 4.24 -13.88
C SER A 281 -0.22 5.46 -13.82
N ASP A 282 -1.53 5.21 -13.87
CA ASP A 282 -2.53 6.22 -13.59
C ASP A 282 -2.69 6.46 -12.08
N ILE A 283 -2.32 7.66 -11.62
CA ILE A 283 -2.44 8.12 -10.24
C ILE A 283 -3.56 9.16 -10.04
N THR A 284 -4.43 9.38 -11.02
CA THR A 284 -5.56 10.36 -10.97
C THR A 284 -6.56 10.15 -9.84
N ARG A 285 -6.52 9.01 -9.16
CA ARG A 285 -7.34 8.72 -7.97
C ARG A 285 -6.76 9.28 -6.68
N LEU A 286 -5.63 9.99 -6.74
CA LEU A 286 -5.06 10.69 -5.59
C LEU A 286 -6.02 11.80 -5.16
N ASP A 287 -6.37 11.84 -3.88
CA ASP A 287 -7.12 12.95 -3.32
C ASP A 287 -6.15 14.09 -2.97
N LEU A 288 -6.14 15.14 -3.80
CA LEU A 288 -5.25 16.28 -3.63
C LEU A 288 -5.49 17.04 -2.32
N ARG A 289 -6.65 16.90 -1.70
CA ARG A 289 -6.94 17.51 -0.40
C ARG A 289 -6.06 16.95 0.71
N GLU A 290 -5.59 15.72 0.58
CA GLU A 290 -4.65 15.14 1.54
C GLU A 290 -3.28 15.83 1.51
N CYS A 291 -2.92 16.45 0.37
CA CYS A 291 -1.68 17.21 0.23
C CYS A 291 -1.76 18.60 0.87
N ALA A 292 -2.97 19.11 1.17
CA ALA A 292 -3.20 20.39 1.81
C ALA A 292 -3.05 20.31 3.33
N ARG A 293 -1.89 19.85 3.80
CA ARG A 293 -1.55 19.72 5.22
C ARG A 293 -0.17 20.29 5.50
N ASP A 294 0.06 20.70 6.75
CA ASP A 294 1.37 21.12 7.21
C ASP A 294 2.31 19.91 7.33
N PRO A 295 3.55 19.97 6.78
CA PRO A 295 4.48 18.83 6.78
C PRO A 295 5.04 18.47 8.16
N VAL A 296 4.89 19.34 9.16
CA VAL A 296 5.39 19.16 10.54
C VAL A 296 4.27 18.75 11.49
N THR A 297 3.14 19.46 11.47
CA THR A 297 2.02 19.22 12.40
C THR A 297 0.97 18.25 11.84
N GLY A 298 0.85 18.14 10.51
CA GLY A 298 -0.18 17.35 9.84
C GLY A 298 -1.58 17.99 9.85
N GLU A 299 -1.70 19.21 10.36
CA GLU A 299 -2.94 19.99 10.36
C GLU A 299 -3.30 20.44 8.95
N GLN A 300 -4.60 20.59 8.68
CA GLN A 300 -5.07 21.10 7.39
C GLN A 300 -4.65 22.56 7.22
N VAL A 301 -4.10 22.88 6.06
CA VAL A 301 -3.71 24.25 5.70
C VAL A 301 -4.55 24.74 4.52
N PHE A 302 -4.68 26.06 4.41
CA PHE A 302 -5.25 26.66 3.21
C PHE A 302 -4.28 26.46 2.05
N ALA A 303 -4.74 25.81 0.99
CA ALA A 303 -3.98 25.57 -0.23
C ALA A 303 -4.80 26.00 -1.45
N ASP A 304 -4.11 26.53 -2.46
CA ASP A 304 -4.71 26.76 -3.77
C ASP A 304 -4.88 25.41 -4.49
N MET A 305 -6.12 24.91 -4.51
CA MET A 305 -6.43 23.63 -5.14
C MET A 305 -6.25 23.66 -6.66
N ASP A 306 -6.34 24.82 -7.30
CA ASP A 306 -6.11 24.96 -8.74
C ASP A 306 -4.60 24.82 -9.03
N GLU A 307 -3.74 25.39 -8.18
CA GLU A 307 -2.29 25.22 -8.26
C GLU A 307 -1.89 23.74 -8.06
N PHE A 308 -2.41 23.10 -7.02
CA PHE A 308 -2.17 21.67 -6.75
C PHE A 308 -2.62 20.80 -7.92
N SER A 309 -3.81 21.09 -8.47
CA SER A 309 -4.32 20.39 -9.64
C SER A 309 -3.43 20.60 -10.85
N ALA A 310 -2.94 21.81 -11.08
CA ALA A 310 -2.06 22.11 -12.20
C ALA A 310 -0.70 21.40 -12.07
N GLN A 311 -0.06 21.42 -10.89
CA GLN A 311 1.19 20.69 -10.62
C GLN A 311 1.00 19.19 -10.82
N PHE A 312 -0.03 18.62 -10.20
CA PHE A 312 -0.36 17.21 -10.31
C PHE A 312 -0.60 16.78 -11.77
N HIS A 313 -1.39 17.54 -12.53
CA HIS A 313 -1.68 17.20 -13.92
C HIS A 313 -0.45 17.27 -14.83
N ARG A 314 0.48 18.22 -14.59
CA ARG A 314 1.77 18.26 -15.32
C ARG A 314 2.57 16.99 -15.05
N ALA A 315 2.76 16.63 -13.79
CA ALA A 315 3.49 15.41 -13.41
C ALA A 315 2.81 14.15 -13.98
N GLN A 316 1.49 13.99 -13.78
CA GLN A 316 0.73 12.85 -14.30
C GLN A 316 0.83 12.72 -15.83
N THR A 317 0.87 13.83 -16.56
CA THR A 317 1.01 13.81 -18.03
C THR A 317 2.37 13.26 -18.44
N LEU A 318 3.44 13.65 -17.76
CA LEU A 318 4.80 13.15 -18.02
C LEU A 318 4.99 11.70 -17.58
N LEU A 319 4.29 11.26 -16.54
CA LEU A 319 4.37 9.91 -15.98
C LEU A 319 3.56 8.88 -16.77
N ARG A 320 2.36 9.25 -17.26
CA ARG A 320 1.39 8.28 -17.82
C ARG A 320 1.98 7.51 -18.99
N GLY A 321 2.09 6.19 -18.83
CA GLY A 321 2.63 5.28 -19.85
C GLY A 321 4.14 5.37 -20.03
N ASN A 322 4.85 6.05 -19.14
CA ASN A 322 6.28 6.23 -19.18
C ASN A 322 6.91 5.80 -17.83
N PRO A 323 7.11 4.48 -17.61
CA PRO A 323 7.82 3.97 -16.44
C PRO A 323 9.22 4.56 -16.38
N ARG A 324 9.65 4.98 -15.19
CA ARG A 324 10.99 5.54 -15.01
C ARG A 324 12.06 4.46 -15.11
N VAL A 325 13.23 4.84 -15.62
CA VAL A 325 14.42 3.98 -15.56
C VAL A 325 14.82 3.82 -14.09
N ILE A 326 14.87 2.59 -13.62
CA ILE A 326 15.31 2.26 -12.27
C ILE A 326 16.79 1.89 -12.29
N VAL A 327 17.55 2.52 -11.41
CA VAL A 327 18.95 2.21 -11.19
C VAL A 327 19.12 1.68 -9.76
N GLY A 328 19.94 0.66 -9.60
CA GLY A 328 20.27 0.13 -8.28
C GLY A 328 21.69 -0.41 -8.24
N HIS A 329 22.15 -0.84 -7.08
CA HIS A 329 23.44 -1.51 -6.91
C HIS A 329 23.20 -2.91 -6.36
N ASN A 330 23.48 -3.96 -7.15
CA ASN A 330 23.13 -5.35 -6.77
C ASN A 330 21.63 -5.53 -6.48
N CYS A 331 20.78 -4.89 -7.28
CA CYS A 331 19.40 -4.56 -6.90
C CYS A 331 18.36 -5.67 -7.15
N PHE A 332 18.81 -6.90 -7.40
CA PHE A 332 17.88 -8.02 -7.61
C PHE A 332 17.02 -8.29 -6.38
N LEU A 333 17.62 -8.23 -5.18
CA LEU A 333 16.91 -8.39 -3.91
C LEU A 333 15.82 -7.31 -3.79
N ASP A 334 16.19 -6.07 -4.03
CA ASP A 334 15.30 -4.91 -3.89
C ASP A 334 14.10 -5.01 -4.81
N LEU A 335 14.31 -5.35 -6.08
CA LEU A 335 13.24 -5.49 -7.06
C LEU A 335 12.23 -6.59 -6.67
N VAL A 336 12.69 -7.69 -6.09
CA VAL A 336 11.81 -8.77 -5.60
C VAL A 336 10.98 -8.28 -4.40
N TYR A 337 11.58 -7.55 -3.46
CA TYR A 337 10.88 -6.96 -2.33
C TYR A 337 9.88 -5.89 -2.75
N ILE A 338 10.27 -4.96 -3.64
CA ILE A 338 9.39 -3.93 -4.19
C ILE A 338 8.17 -4.57 -4.87
N TYR A 339 8.40 -5.59 -5.69
CA TYR A 339 7.31 -6.31 -6.34
C TYR A 339 6.36 -6.94 -5.30
N ARG A 340 6.89 -7.67 -4.31
CA ARG A 340 6.05 -8.35 -3.30
C ARG A 340 5.27 -7.37 -2.44
N THR A 341 5.88 -6.25 -2.07
CA THR A 341 5.34 -5.24 -1.15
C THR A 341 4.26 -4.38 -1.80
N PHE A 342 4.43 -3.98 -3.06
CA PHE A 342 3.53 -2.99 -3.68
C PHE A 342 2.66 -3.55 -4.81
N ILE A 343 3.11 -4.61 -5.47
CA ILE A 343 2.40 -5.19 -6.62
C ILE A 343 1.55 -6.37 -6.14
N GLY A 344 2.18 -7.48 -5.76
CA GLY A 344 1.43 -8.68 -5.42
C GLY A 344 2.25 -9.95 -5.29
N GLN A 345 1.59 -11.09 -5.44
CA GLN A 345 2.21 -12.40 -5.31
C GLN A 345 3.34 -12.60 -6.34
N LEU A 346 4.50 -13.03 -5.83
CA LEU A 346 5.66 -13.40 -6.63
C LEU A 346 5.38 -14.72 -7.37
N PRO A 347 5.69 -14.83 -8.67
CA PRO A 347 5.51 -16.08 -9.41
C PRO A 347 6.50 -17.17 -8.96
N ASP A 348 6.25 -18.42 -9.33
CA ASP A 348 7.08 -19.54 -8.88
C ASP A 348 8.38 -19.73 -9.68
N SER A 349 8.51 -19.11 -10.86
CA SER A 349 9.73 -19.16 -11.68
C SER A 349 10.36 -17.78 -11.89
N VAL A 350 11.69 -17.75 -11.99
CA VAL A 350 12.47 -16.53 -12.24
C VAL A 350 12.17 -15.95 -13.62
N GLU A 351 11.86 -16.77 -14.61
CA GLU A 351 11.49 -16.32 -15.96
C GLU A 351 10.10 -15.65 -15.96
N ALA A 352 9.16 -16.19 -15.17
CA ALA A 352 7.87 -15.55 -14.97
C ALA A 352 8.02 -14.22 -14.21
N PHE A 353 8.91 -14.17 -13.21
CA PHE A 353 9.22 -12.93 -12.50
C PHE A 353 9.83 -11.89 -13.44
N GLN A 354 10.86 -12.27 -14.22
CA GLN A 354 11.50 -11.42 -15.20
C GLN A 354 10.50 -10.82 -16.19
N ARG A 355 9.61 -11.65 -16.77
CA ARG A 355 8.58 -11.16 -17.71
C ARG A 355 7.62 -10.17 -17.06
N LYS A 356 7.17 -10.43 -15.83
CA LYS A 356 6.28 -9.53 -15.10
C LYS A 356 7.00 -8.22 -14.71
N LEU A 357 8.24 -8.32 -14.24
CA LEU A 357 9.05 -7.19 -13.85
C LEU A 357 9.35 -6.28 -15.05
N HIS A 358 9.77 -6.82 -16.19
CA HIS A 358 10.02 -6.01 -17.40
C HIS A 358 8.75 -5.51 -18.08
N GLY A 359 7.59 -6.12 -17.83
CA GLY A 359 6.30 -5.53 -18.18
C GLY A 359 5.95 -4.28 -17.36
N LEU A 360 6.59 -4.10 -16.20
CA LEU A 360 6.44 -2.95 -15.31
C LEU A 360 7.56 -1.92 -15.50
N TRP A 361 8.81 -2.36 -15.53
CA TRP A 361 10.00 -1.57 -15.78
C TRP A 361 10.78 -2.13 -16.98
N PRO A 362 10.58 -1.55 -18.18
CA PRO A 362 11.29 -2.00 -19.37
C PRO A 362 12.82 -1.90 -19.21
N THR A 363 13.31 -0.87 -18.51
CA THR A 363 14.73 -0.60 -18.33
C THR A 363 15.09 -0.56 -16.85
N ILE A 364 16.04 -1.42 -16.48
CA ILE A 364 16.62 -1.51 -15.13
C ILE A 364 18.14 -1.57 -15.31
N ILE A 365 18.87 -0.81 -14.51
CA ILE A 365 20.32 -0.72 -14.57
C ILE A 365 20.89 -1.10 -13.20
N ASP A 366 21.79 -2.09 -13.19
CA ASP A 366 22.52 -2.49 -11.99
C ASP A 366 23.96 -1.97 -12.08
N THR A 367 24.30 -1.00 -11.25
CA THR A 367 25.62 -0.36 -11.24
C THR A 367 26.74 -1.32 -10.86
N LYS A 368 26.47 -2.34 -10.03
CA LYS A 368 27.45 -3.39 -9.72
C LYS A 368 27.74 -4.24 -10.94
N TYR A 369 26.69 -4.57 -11.69
CA TYR A 369 26.88 -5.27 -12.96
C TYR A 369 27.66 -4.39 -13.93
N MET A 370 27.27 -3.12 -14.12
CA MET A 370 27.98 -2.20 -15.02
C MET A 370 29.46 -2.05 -14.68
N SER A 371 29.82 -1.95 -13.39
CA SER A 371 31.21 -1.72 -12.97
C SER A 371 32.09 -2.97 -13.06
N THR A 372 31.48 -4.16 -13.07
CA THR A 372 32.20 -5.45 -13.08
C THR A 372 32.08 -6.20 -14.40
N HIS A 373 31.16 -5.80 -15.28
CA HIS A 373 30.98 -6.40 -16.60
C HIS A 373 32.24 -6.17 -17.45
N ASN A 374 32.83 -7.26 -17.95
CA ASN A 374 34.11 -7.28 -18.66
C ASN A 374 35.35 -6.85 -17.84
N CYS A 375 35.27 -6.76 -16.52
CA CYS A 375 36.44 -6.60 -15.67
C CYS A 375 37.25 -7.91 -15.68
N GLY A 376 38.51 -7.86 -16.15
CA GLY A 376 39.41 -9.02 -16.21
C GLY A 376 39.92 -9.50 -14.86
N ASP A 377 39.53 -8.83 -13.77
CA ASP A 377 39.98 -9.14 -12.41
C ASP A 377 39.23 -10.32 -11.79
N ILE A 378 39.97 -11.17 -11.09
CA ILE A 378 39.42 -12.35 -10.40
C ILE A 378 38.54 -11.93 -9.20
N SER A 379 38.79 -10.74 -8.63
CA SER A 379 38.04 -10.18 -7.50
C SER A 379 37.87 -8.67 -7.68
N PRO A 380 36.95 -8.24 -8.56
CA PRO A 380 36.76 -6.83 -8.83
C PRO A 380 36.19 -6.11 -7.59
N VAL A 381 36.69 -4.90 -7.37
CA VAL A 381 36.13 -3.97 -6.39
C VAL A 381 34.67 -3.70 -6.78
N SER A 382 33.74 -4.06 -5.89
CA SER A 382 32.34 -4.19 -6.28
C SER A 382 31.33 -3.90 -5.16
N SER A 383 31.78 -3.39 -4.02
CA SER A 383 30.87 -2.77 -3.06
C SER A 383 30.57 -1.33 -3.48
N LEU A 384 29.41 -0.84 -3.07
CA LEU A 384 28.95 0.51 -3.36
C LEU A 384 29.98 1.57 -2.90
N GLU A 385 30.39 1.51 -1.64
CA GLU A 385 31.37 2.40 -1.03
C GLU A 385 32.70 2.43 -1.81
N GLN A 386 33.22 1.26 -2.18
CA GLN A 386 34.50 1.20 -2.85
C GLN A 386 34.43 1.77 -4.28
N ILE A 387 33.33 1.53 -5.00
CA ILE A 387 33.12 2.11 -6.33
C ILE A 387 32.95 3.63 -6.22
N ALA A 388 32.19 4.12 -5.24
CA ALA A 388 32.04 5.55 -4.98
C ALA A 388 33.41 6.22 -4.71
N ALA A 389 34.24 5.60 -3.86
CA ALA A 389 35.58 6.08 -3.56
C ALA A 389 36.47 6.10 -4.81
N GLN A 390 36.43 5.08 -5.66
CA GLN A 390 37.18 5.05 -6.92
C GLN A 390 36.76 6.14 -7.90
N LEU A 391 35.45 6.42 -7.97
CA LEU A 391 34.89 7.45 -8.85
C LEU A 391 34.93 8.85 -8.23
N SER A 392 35.38 9.01 -6.97
CA SER A 392 35.45 10.31 -6.30
C SER A 392 36.35 11.31 -7.03
N ALA A 393 37.42 10.83 -7.67
CA ALA A 393 38.36 11.64 -8.44
C ALA A 393 37.81 12.11 -9.80
N GLU A 394 36.72 11.51 -10.29
CA GLU A 394 36.07 11.92 -11.54
C GLU A 394 35.34 13.25 -11.35
N SER A 395 35.83 14.31 -12.00
CA SER A 395 35.27 15.67 -11.94
C SER A 395 34.17 15.92 -12.99
N VAL A 396 33.99 14.99 -13.94
CA VAL A 396 33.01 15.07 -15.03
C VAL A 396 32.23 13.75 -15.10
N PRO A 397 30.89 13.79 -15.27
CA PRO A 397 30.06 14.99 -15.37
C PRO A 397 29.86 15.69 -14.02
N LYS A 398 29.51 16.99 -14.05
CA LYS A 398 29.26 17.76 -12.83
C LYS A 398 27.99 17.26 -12.16
N ILE A 399 28.06 17.00 -10.86
CA ILE A 399 26.92 16.60 -10.03
C ILE A 399 26.71 17.69 -8.98
N GLU A 400 25.45 18.12 -8.83
CA GLU A 400 25.00 19.00 -7.77
C GLU A 400 23.83 18.32 -7.04
N VAL A 401 23.67 18.65 -5.75
CA VAL A 401 22.50 18.24 -4.97
C VAL A 401 21.56 19.43 -4.90
N ASP A 402 20.27 19.17 -5.01
CA ASP A 402 19.26 20.23 -4.87
C ASP A 402 19.31 20.79 -3.43
N PRO A 403 19.28 22.12 -3.22
CA PRO A 403 19.36 22.73 -1.90
C PRO A 403 18.26 22.28 -0.91
N GLN A 404 17.12 21.78 -1.39
CA GLN A 404 16.06 21.23 -0.52
C GLN A 404 16.31 19.76 -0.12
N HIS A 405 17.37 19.14 -0.65
CA HIS A 405 17.72 17.73 -0.46
C HIS A 405 19.15 17.53 0.04
N ASP A 406 19.73 18.54 0.68
CA ASP A 406 21.13 18.66 1.09
C ASP A 406 21.60 17.72 2.22
N LYS A 407 20.71 16.91 2.81
CA LYS A 407 20.99 16.00 3.95
C LYS A 407 22.33 15.25 3.82
N TYR A 408 22.65 14.76 2.63
CA TYR A 408 23.81 13.90 2.38
C TYR A 408 25.02 14.62 1.78
N GLU A 409 24.97 15.95 1.60
CA GLU A 409 26.14 16.68 1.08
C GLU A 409 27.33 16.66 2.05
N ALA A 410 27.03 16.75 3.35
CA ALA A 410 28.04 16.88 4.41
C ALA A 410 28.05 15.68 5.39
N VAL A 411 27.19 14.68 5.18
CA VAL A 411 27.00 13.57 6.12
C VAL A 411 27.07 12.25 5.36
N GLU A 412 28.00 11.39 5.75
CA GLU A 412 28.04 10.00 5.32
C GLU A 412 27.13 9.17 6.22
N ALA A 413 26.21 8.41 5.62
CA ALA A 413 25.22 7.60 6.33
C ALA A 413 25.05 6.22 5.67
N PHE A 414 26.15 5.47 5.54
CA PHE A 414 26.12 4.11 5.00
C PHE A 414 25.09 3.25 5.74
N HIS A 415 24.37 2.40 4.99
CA HIS A 415 23.28 1.58 5.54
C HIS A 415 22.08 2.40 6.02
N GLU A 416 21.90 3.58 5.41
CA GLU A 416 20.63 4.29 5.33
C GLU A 416 20.21 4.30 3.85
N ALA A 417 19.01 3.79 3.56
CA ALA A 417 18.60 3.53 2.17
C ALA A 417 18.67 4.80 1.30
N GLY A 418 18.28 5.96 1.84
CA GLY A 418 18.38 7.24 1.13
C GLY A 418 19.81 7.59 0.70
N TYR A 419 20.79 7.37 1.58
CA TYR A 419 22.21 7.63 1.29
C TYR A 419 22.77 6.62 0.29
N ASP A 420 22.45 5.34 0.43
CA ASP A 420 22.93 4.31 -0.48
C ASP A 420 22.31 4.47 -1.89
N SER A 421 21.05 4.92 -1.99
CA SER A 421 20.44 5.33 -3.26
C SER A 421 21.12 6.57 -3.88
N PHE A 422 21.56 7.52 -3.04
CA PHE A 422 22.27 8.73 -3.45
C PHE A 422 23.66 8.39 -4.03
N LEU A 423 24.43 7.55 -3.35
CA LEU A 423 25.71 7.04 -3.86
C LEU A 423 25.50 6.25 -5.15
N THR A 424 24.47 5.41 -5.22
CA THR A 424 24.12 4.66 -6.43
C THR A 424 23.86 5.61 -7.61
N ALA A 425 23.14 6.71 -7.40
CA ALA A 425 22.91 7.72 -8.43
C ALA A 425 24.23 8.37 -8.89
N GLN A 426 25.10 8.77 -7.97
CA GLN A 426 26.40 9.35 -8.30
C GLN A 426 27.27 8.39 -9.11
N ILE A 427 27.31 7.13 -8.70
CA ILE A 427 28.05 6.06 -9.41
C ILE A 427 27.49 5.90 -10.82
N ALA A 428 26.17 5.80 -10.99
CA ALA A 428 25.56 5.61 -12.30
C ALA A 428 25.91 6.75 -13.27
N VAL A 429 25.82 8.00 -12.80
CA VAL A 429 26.19 9.19 -13.57
C VAL A 429 27.67 9.14 -13.98
N LYS A 430 28.59 8.96 -13.02
CA LYS A 430 30.04 8.96 -13.30
C LYS A 430 30.49 7.78 -14.15
N LEU A 431 29.96 6.60 -13.87
CA LEU A 431 30.29 5.37 -14.58
C LEU A 431 29.83 5.43 -16.04
N SER A 432 28.67 6.04 -16.32
CA SER A 432 28.20 6.22 -17.70
C SER A 432 29.21 7.01 -18.55
N SER A 433 29.74 8.11 -18.03
CA SER A 433 30.75 8.91 -18.72
C SER A 433 32.11 8.23 -18.80
N LYS A 434 32.50 7.48 -17.77
CA LYS A 434 33.74 6.69 -17.81
C LYS A 434 33.70 5.64 -18.92
N LEU A 435 32.61 4.87 -18.98
CA LEU A 435 32.43 3.81 -19.98
C LEU A 435 32.27 4.33 -21.41
N GLU A 436 31.82 5.56 -21.61
CA GLU A 436 31.78 6.18 -22.95
C GLU A 436 33.18 6.57 -23.47
N ARG A 437 34.13 6.82 -22.56
CA ARG A 437 35.52 7.18 -22.90
C ARG A 437 36.41 5.97 -23.17
N GLU A 438 36.04 4.81 -22.65
CA GLU A 438 36.71 3.51 -22.83
C GLU A 438 36.19 2.81 -24.09
#